data_AF-A0A7X3HWP6-F1
#
_entry.id   AF-A0A7X3HWP6-F1
#
_cell.length_a   1.000
_cell.length_b   1.000
_cell.length_c   1.000
_cell.angle_alpha   90.00
_cell.angle_beta   90.00
_cell.angle_gamma   90.00
#
_symmetry.space_group_name_H-M   'P 1'
#
loop_
_entity.id
_entity.type
_entity.pdbx_description
1 polymer ?
#
loop_
_entity_poly.entity_id
_entity_poly.type
_entity_poly.pdbx_seq_one_letter_code
_entity_poly.pdbx_strand_id
1 'polypeptide(L)'
;MFDWITDSIQAALRALGLRSINAQFFFSYSLIFLCAALTAAVLFLSVRDASQLDMAGAQRMLSQKMAKESLLVAQDLLPASSLEQTIQRFEQSHRTLRDGDPGGALPAVQLPAARAQLELVDQRWQGYRELVRRVAGGQAGAAQQLAGESEALLKDMHQVVTLLSADSNHTAALQRWLSMGATLAILLLVVLGRLAGMNWLMARVDELRGRLELVAGGDFSRPLAVRHGDDEIGRITTAYNRLLEQVGEMIRAVRQAAEGGAGQCVQMAAMAADNAGHVQAQRSEIEQVATAMNEMLATSHEVARSTVDAAGAADTAEQETSRGDALMQDSVLAIRQLSQQVEGLAEVLQQLLADSDQIARVLEVISAIAAQTNLLALNAAIEAARAGEQGRGFAVVADEVRSLAGRTQASAGEISGLIERLQAQAGRAGTAMEESRQGSEQTLQQVEAVQRVFVQIVNAVQTIRGMTGQIATAAEEQSQVAEEMNQSLTRIAGIAESSAHSAQATEQGSQRINQDMGNLQAQMARFRL
;
A
#
# COMPACT_ATOMS: atom_id res chain seq x y z
N MET A 1 17.11 -11.90 60.89
CA MET A 1 16.22 -12.13 62.06
C MET A 1 14.83 -11.57 61.82
N PHE A 2 14.70 -10.32 61.33
CA PHE A 2 13.40 -9.72 60.97
C PHE A 2 12.60 -10.50 59.92
N ASP A 3 13.24 -10.98 58.85
CA ASP A 3 12.55 -11.72 57.78
C ASP A 3 11.90 -13.03 58.26
N TRP A 4 12.53 -13.73 59.22
CA TRP A 4 11.98 -14.96 59.78
C TRP A 4 10.72 -14.67 60.63
N ILE A 5 10.72 -13.55 61.35
CA ILE A 5 9.57 -13.11 62.14
C ILE A 5 8.43 -12.69 61.22
N THR A 6 8.72 -11.92 60.17
CA THR A 6 7.70 -11.51 59.19
C THR A 6 7.11 -12.71 58.45
N ASP A 7 7.94 -13.65 58.00
CA ASP A 7 7.49 -14.84 57.29
C ASP A 7 6.65 -15.75 58.20
N SER A 8 7.04 -15.89 59.47
CA SER A 8 6.27 -16.66 60.46
C SER A 8 4.92 -16.01 60.80
N ILE A 9 4.89 -14.68 60.96
CA ILE A 9 3.64 -13.93 61.20
C ILE A 9 2.72 -14.02 59.98
N GLN A 10 3.27 -13.86 58.76
CA GLN A 10 2.49 -13.99 57.54
C GLN A 10 1.95 -15.40 57.35
N ALA A 11 2.75 -16.44 57.64
CA ALA A 11 2.28 -17.82 57.59
C ALA A 11 1.13 -18.08 58.57
N ALA A 12 1.23 -17.56 59.81
CA ALA A 12 0.18 -17.69 60.82
C ALA A 12 -1.11 -16.94 60.42
N LEU A 13 -0.99 -15.70 59.94
CA LEU A 13 -2.14 -14.91 59.47
C LEU A 13 -2.80 -15.54 58.24
N ARG A 14 -2.00 -16.09 57.32
CA ARG A 14 -2.52 -16.84 56.16
C ARG A 14 -3.19 -18.14 56.56
N ALA A 15 -2.71 -18.84 57.58
CA ALA A 15 -3.37 -20.03 58.14
C ALA A 15 -4.74 -19.70 58.75
N LEU A 16 -4.92 -18.47 59.26
CA LEU A 16 -6.20 -17.92 59.71
C LEU A 16 -7.12 -17.45 58.56
N GLY A 17 -6.72 -17.66 57.31
CA GLY A 17 -7.50 -17.26 56.12
C GLY A 17 -7.27 -15.81 55.66
N LEU A 18 -6.44 -15.03 56.37
CA LEU A 18 -6.14 -13.64 56.05
C LEU A 18 -5.00 -13.57 55.01
N ARG A 19 -5.36 -13.80 53.75
CA ARG A 19 -4.40 -13.86 52.64
C ARG A 19 -3.96 -12.48 52.13
N SER A 20 -4.86 -11.50 52.14
CA SER A 20 -4.55 -10.14 51.69
C SER A 20 -3.90 -9.31 52.78
N ILE A 21 -2.96 -8.45 52.39
CA ILE A 21 -2.26 -7.55 53.31
C ILE A 21 -3.26 -6.59 53.94
N ASN A 22 -4.27 -6.14 53.18
CA ASN A 22 -5.34 -5.30 53.72
C ASN A 22 -6.16 -6.03 54.81
N ALA A 23 -6.48 -7.32 54.61
CA ALA A 23 -7.20 -8.10 55.62
C ALA A 23 -6.35 -8.32 56.87
N GLN A 24 -5.03 -8.51 56.72
CA GLN A 24 -4.09 -8.64 57.83
C GLN A 24 -4.02 -7.35 58.67
N PHE A 25 -3.91 -6.18 58.04
CA PHE A 25 -3.94 -4.89 58.74
C PHE A 25 -5.30 -4.63 59.40
N PHE A 26 -6.40 -4.90 58.70
CA PHE A 26 -7.75 -4.74 59.24
C PHE A 26 -7.98 -5.62 60.48
N PHE A 27 -7.52 -6.88 60.45
CA PHE A 27 -7.57 -7.78 61.59
C PHE A 27 -6.76 -7.24 62.78
N SER A 28 -5.53 -6.77 62.54
CA SER A 28 -4.69 -6.18 63.58
C SER A 28 -5.33 -4.93 64.21
N TYR A 29 -5.89 -4.03 63.40
CA TYR A 29 -6.57 -2.83 63.90
C TYR A 29 -7.85 -3.16 64.67
N SER A 30 -8.61 -4.17 64.23
CA SER A 30 -9.80 -4.64 64.95
C SER A 30 -9.44 -5.19 66.33
N LEU A 31 -8.33 -5.92 66.44
CA LEU A 31 -7.84 -6.44 67.72
C LEU A 31 -7.38 -5.31 68.65
N ILE A 32 -6.65 -4.31 68.11
CA ILE A 32 -6.25 -3.12 68.87
C ILE A 32 -7.47 -2.35 69.38
N PHE A 33 -8.48 -2.16 68.53
CA PHE A 33 -9.72 -1.48 68.89
C PHE A 33 -10.48 -2.24 69.99
N LEU A 34 -10.57 -3.56 69.89
CA LEU A 34 -11.21 -4.40 70.92
C LEU A 34 -10.49 -4.28 72.26
N CYS A 35 -9.15 -4.33 72.28
CA CYS A 35 -8.37 -4.13 73.50
C CYS A 35 -8.57 -2.73 74.09
N ALA A 36 -8.63 -1.69 73.26
CA ALA A 36 -8.85 -0.31 73.70
C ALA A 36 -10.26 -0.14 74.29
N ALA A 37 -11.29 -0.67 73.63
CA ALA A 37 -12.68 -0.64 74.11
C ALA A 37 -12.84 -1.37 75.44
N LEU A 38 -12.21 -2.53 75.60
CA LEU A 38 -12.22 -3.30 76.85
C LEU A 38 -11.52 -2.54 77.98
N THR A 39 -10.40 -1.88 77.69
CA THR A 39 -9.69 -1.04 78.66
C THR A 39 -10.55 0.14 79.12
N ALA A 40 -11.22 0.83 78.18
CA ALA A 40 -12.13 1.93 78.50
C ALA A 40 -13.33 1.48 79.35
N ALA A 41 -13.92 0.32 79.04
CA ALA A 41 -15.02 -0.24 79.82
C ALA A 41 -14.60 -0.58 81.27
N VAL A 42 -13.40 -1.15 81.46
CA VAL A 42 -12.85 -1.46 82.79
C VAL A 42 -12.61 -0.19 83.61
N LEU A 43 -12.08 0.87 82.99
CA LEU A 43 -11.86 2.16 83.66
C LEU A 43 -13.17 2.84 84.07
N PHE A 44 -14.20 2.79 83.22
CA PHE A 44 -15.49 3.42 83.51
C PHE A 44 -16.20 2.80 84.72
N LEU A 45 -16.14 1.48 84.89
CA LEU A 45 -16.76 0.78 86.01
C LEU A 45 -16.06 1.02 87.35
N SER A 46 -14.78 1.41 87.36
CA SER A 46 -13.95 1.61 88.56
C SER A 46 -14.37 2.82 89.42
N VAL A 47 -14.95 3.87 88.81
CA VAL A 47 -15.21 5.16 89.49
C VAL A 47 -16.36 5.09 90.51
N ARG A 48 -17.17 4.02 90.53
CA ARG A 48 -18.42 3.94 91.32
C ARG A 48 -18.26 3.55 92.80
N ASP A 49 -17.11 3.01 93.23
CA ASP A 49 -16.95 2.40 94.57
C ASP A 49 -16.42 3.34 95.68
N ALA A 50 -15.95 4.55 95.35
CA ALA A 50 -15.25 5.41 96.33
C ALA A 50 -16.16 6.12 97.35
N SER A 51 -17.46 6.28 97.06
CA SER A 51 -18.36 7.13 97.83
C SER A 51 -18.77 6.57 99.21
N GLN A 52 -18.79 5.24 99.36
CA GLN A 52 -19.12 4.59 100.64
C GLN A 52 -18.01 4.78 101.69
N LEU A 53 -16.75 4.76 101.25
CA LEU A 53 -15.58 4.95 102.11
C LEU A 53 -15.52 6.38 102.67
N ASP A 54 -15.80 7.38 101.82
CA ASP A 54 -15.84 8.79 102.23
C ASP A 54 -16.91 9.04 103.29
N MET A 55 -18.10 8.44 103.13
CA MET A 55 -19.20 8.56 104.08
C MET A 55 -18.87 7.90 105.44
N ALA A 56 -18.27 6.71 105.43
CA ALA A 56 -17.82 6.05 106.66
C ALA A 56 -16.72 6.85 107.38
N GLY A 57 -15.80 7.45 106.61
CA GLY A 57 -14.79 8.37 107.13
C GLY A 57 -15.38 9.62 107.78
N ALA A 58 -16.40 10.22 107.14
CA ALA A 58 -17.13 11.36 107.67
C ALA A 58 -17.89 11.02 108.96
N GLN A 59 -18.59 9.88 109.00
CA GLN A 59 -19.29 9.42 110.21
C GLN A 59 -18.31 9.23 111.39
N ARG A 60 -17.11 8.68 111.13
CA ARG A 60 -16.05 8.56 112.14
C ARG A 60 -15.59 9.91 112.69
N MET A 61 -15.49 10.95 111.86
CA MET A 61 -15.14 12.29 112.34
C MET A 61 -16.26 12.90 113.19
N LEU A 62 -17.52 12.62 112.86
CA LEU A 62 -18.67 13.08 113.64
C LEU A 62 -18.65 12.50 115.07
N SER A 63 -18.25 11.24 115.28
CA SER A 63 -18.16 10.67 116.64
C SER A 63 -17.16 11.39 117.54
N GLN A 64 -15.97 11.73 117.01
CA GLN A 64 -14.98 12.54 117.71
C GLN A 64 -15.49 13.95 118.00
N LYS A 65 -16.16 14.56 117.01
CA LYS A 65 -16.74 15.90 117.15
C LYS A 65 -17.79 15.93 118.26
N MET A 66 -18.65 14.92 118.35
CA MET A 66 -19.67 14.80 119.40
C MET A 66 -19.08 14.69 120.80
N ALA A 67 -18.02 13.90 120.97
CA ALA A 67 -17.32 13.79 122.25
C ALA A 67 -16.84 15.17 122.73
N LYS A 68 -16.19 15.92 121.83
CA LYS A 68 -15.68 17.26 122.13
C LYS A 68 -16.80 18.28 122.40
N GLU A 69 -17.84 18.29 121.58
CA GLU A 69 -18.98 19.21 121.74
C GLU A 69 -19.72 18.97 123.06
N SER A 70 -19.87 17.72 123.50
CA SER A 70 -20.55 17.41 124.77
C SER A 70 -19.84 17.96 126.01
N LEU A 71 -18.50 17.94 126.01
CA LEU A 71 -17.68 18.55 127.07
C LEU A 71 -17.76 20.07 127.05
N LEU A 72 -17.82 20.68 125.86
CA LEU A 72 -17.95 22.12 125.71
C LEU A 72 -19.34 22.63 126.13
N VAL A 73 -20.41 21.86 125.84
CA VAL A 73 -21.76 22.15 126.33
C VAL A 73 -21.82 22.06 127.86
N ALA A 74 -21.15 21.06 128.47
CA ALA A 74 -21.08 20.93 129.93
C ALA A 74 -20.37 22.11 130.64
N GLN A 75 -19.56 22.88 129.91
CA GLN A 75 -18.85 24.06 130.40
C GLN A 75 -19.53 25.38 130.02
N ASP A 76 -20.77 25.33 129.49
CA ASP A 76 -21.50 26.49 128.95
C ASP A 76 -20.79 27.24 127.80
N LEU A 77 -19.81 26.60 127.16
CA LEU A 77 -19.02 27.17 126.05
C LEU A 77 -19.66 26.95 124.67
N LEU A 78 -20.70 26.10 124.58
CA LEU A 78 -21.43 25.82 123.34
C LEU A 78 -22.93 25.62 123.63
N PRO A 79 -23.83 26.09 122.75
CA PRO A 79 -25.25 25.83 122.89
C PRO A 79 -25.56 24.33 122.66
N ALA A 80 -26.46 23.78 123.46
CA ALA A 80 -26.87 22.37 123.37
C ALA A 80 -27.43 21.98 121.99
N SER A 81 -27.94 22.95 121.20
CA SER A 81 -28.42 22.73 119.83
C SER A 81 -27.33 22.26 118.87
N SER A 82 -26.06 22.66 119.07
CA SER A 82 -24.95 22.26 118.20
C SER A 82 -24.61 20.78 118.36
N LEU A 83 -24.63 20.27 119.60
CA LEU A 83 -24.43 18.85 119.88
C LEU A 83 -25.55 18.00 119.28
N GLU A 84 -26.81 18.44 119.40
CA GLU A 84 -27.95 17.71 118.83
C GLU A 84 -27.90 17.67 117.29
N GLN A 85 -27.43 18.73 116.63
CA GLN A 85 -27.19 18.70 115.17
C GLN A 85 -26.11 17.68 114.78
N THR A 86 -25.02 17.59 115.54
CA THR A 86 -23.96 16.60 115.25
C THR A 86 -24.46 15.17 115.50
N ILE A 87 -25.27 14.95 116.54
CA ILE A 87 -25.98 13.69 116.80
C ILE A 87 -26.88 13.32 115.60
N GLN A 88 -27.69 14.25 115.10
CA GLN A 88 -28.56 13.99 113.95
C GLN A 88 -27.77 13.65 112.68
N ARG A 89 -26.68 14.37 112.39
CA ARG A 89 -25.82 14.06 111.24
C ARG A 89 -25.17 12.69 111.35
N PHE A 90 -24.74 12.32 112.56
CA PHE A 90 -24.19 11.01 112.81
C PHE A 90 -25.23 9.91 112.54
N GLU A 91 -26.42 10.03 113.13
CA GLU A 91 -27.51 9.05 112.93
C GLU A 91 -27.93 8.96 111.46
N GLN A 92 -27.97 10.10 110.74
CA GLN A 92 -28.26 10.10 109.30
C GLN A 92 -27.18 9.36 108.51
N SER A 93 -25.90 9.70 108.71
CA SER A 93 -24.79 9.01 108.02
C SER A 93 -24.73 7.51 108.35
N HIS A 94 -25.06 7.14 109.59
CA HIS A 94 -25.15 5.74 109.99
C HIS A 94 -26.26 4.99 109.26
N ARG A 95 -27.46 5.59 109.17
CA ARG A 95 -28.58 5.01 108.41
C ARG A 95 -28.25 4.90 106.94
N THR A 96 -27.64 5.92 106.34
CA THR A 96 -27.24 5.89 104.93
C THR A 96 -26.23 4.76 104.65
N LEU A 97 -25.28 4.52 105.56
CA LEU A 97 -24.32 3.42 105.41
C LEU A 97 -24.98 2.04 105.59
N ARG A 98 -25.94 1.90 106.52
CA ARG A 98 -26.60 0.63 106.80
C ARG A 98 -27.68 0.26 105.79
N ASP A 99 -28.54 1.21 105.46
CA ASP A 99 -29.80 0.99 104.74
C ASP A 99 -29.78 1.61 103.32
N GLY A 100 -28.78 2.44 103.01
CA GLY A 100 -28.68 3.18 101.75
C GLY A 100 -29.46 4.50 101.78
N ASP A 101 -29.16 5.39 100.82
CA ASP A 101 -29.88 6.65 100.66
C ASP A 101 -31.17 6.45 99.83
N PRO A 102 -32.35 6.98 100.22
CA PRO A 102 -33.58 6.89 99.44
C PRO A 102 -33.50 7.47 98.02
N GLY A 103 -32.51 8.33 97.73
CA GLY A 103 -32.23 8.86 96.40
C GLY A 103 -31.38 7.95 95.49
N GLY A 104 -30.90 6.81 95.99
CA GLY A 104 -30.12 5.83 95.22
C GLY A 104 -28.68 6.25 94.89
N ALA A 105 -28.21 7.41 95.39
CA ALA A 105 -26.86 7.91 95.15
C ALA A 105 -25.78 7.11 95.89
N LEU A 106 -26.13 6.49 97.02
CA LEU A 106 -25.26 5.67 97.85
C LEU A 106 -25.97 4.35 98.19
N PRO A 107 -25.55 3.20 97.62
CA PRO A 107 -26.11 1.91 97.97
C PRO A 107 -25.71 1.51 99.40
N ALA A 108 -26.54 0.70 100.06
CA ALA A 108 -26.25 0.14 101.38
C ALA A 108 -24.94 -0.66 101.37
N VAL A 109 -24.19 -0.65 102.48
CA VAL A 109 -22.96 -1.44 102.61
C VAL A 109 -23.31 -2.93 102.56
N GLN A 110 -22.88 -3.59 101.47
CA GLN A 110 -23.16 -5.01 101.23
C GLN A 110 -22.11 -5.96 101.83
N LEU A 111 -20.92 -5.44 102.15
CA LEU A 111 -19.83 -6.24 102.69
C LEU A 111 -20.25 -6.84 104.06
N PRO A 112 -20.36 -8.19 104.20
CA PRO A 112 -20.92 -8.81 105.40
C PRO A 112 -20.17 -8.42 106.68
N ALA A 113 -18.84 -8.34 106.61
CA ALA A 113 -17.99 -7.96 107.74
C ALA A 113 -18.19 -6.48 108.16
N ALA A 114 -18.29 -5.56 107.18
CA ALA A 114 -18.53 -4.15 107.50
C ALA A 114 -19.97 -3.92 108.01
N ARG A 115 -20.94 -4.69 107.52
CA ARG A 115 -22.33 -4.64 107.99
C ARG A 115 -22.45 -5.11 109.45
N ALA A 116 -21.81 -6.23 109.80
CA ALA A 116 -21.74 -6.69 111.19
C ALA A 116 -21.06 -5.66 112.12
N GLN A 117 -20.02 -4.98 111.61
CA GLN A 117 -19.35 -3.93 112.37
C GLN A 117 -20.22 -2.67 112.53
N LEU A 118 -21.03 -2.31 111.52
CA LEU A 118 -22.00 -1.22 111.63
C LEU A 118 -23.09 -1.53 112.67
N GLU A 119 -23.54 -2.78 112.78
CA GLU A 119 -24.48 -3.18 113.84
C GLU A 119 -23.89 -3.05 115.25
N LEU A 120 -22.61 -3.38 115.43
CA LEU A 120 -21.89 -3.14 116.69
C LEU A 120 -21.80 -1.65 117.03
N VAL A 121 -21.55 -0.81 116.01
CA VAL A 121 -21.57 0.66 116.16
C VAL A 121 -22.96 1.14 116.59
N ASP A 122 -24.05 0.60 116.02
CA ASP A 122 -25.43 0.96 116.40
C ASP A 122 -25.75 0.59 117.85
N GLN A 123 -25.36 -0.61 118.28
CA GLN A 123 -25.55 -1.07 119.67
C GLN A 123 -24.79 -0.18 120.67
N ARG A 124 -23.53 0.11 120.37
CA ARG A 124 -22.68 0.97 121.23
C ARG A 124 -23.16 2.43 121.21
N TRP A 125 -23.70 2.89 120.08
CA TRP A 125 -24.27 4.24 119.92
C TRP A 125 -25.45 4.48 120.87
N GLN A 126 -26.34 3.51 121.06
CA GLN A 126 -27.51 3.69 121.95
C GLN A 126 -27.09 4.03 123.40
N GLY A 127 -26.10 3.32 123.95
CA GLY A 127 -25.55 3.62 125.28
C GLY A 127 -24.73 4.91 125.31
N TYR A 128 -23.94 5.16 124.25
CA TYR A 128 -23.11 6.36 124.13
C TYR A 128 -23.95 7.65 124.03
N ARG A 129 -25.09 7.62 123.33
CA ARG A 129 -26.00 8.76 123.17
C ARG A 129 -26.53 9.28 124.50
N GLU A 130 -26.92 8.40 125.41
CA GLU A 130 -27.38 8.80 126.75
C GLU A 130 -26.23 9.35 127.58
N LEU A 131 -25.02 8.80 127.44
CA LEU A 131 -23.80 9.27 128.10
C LEU A 131 -23.42 10.69 127.67
N VAL A 132 -23.44 10.96 126.36
CA VAL A 132 -23.20 12.29 125.77
C VAL A 132 -24.18 13.33 126.34
N ARG A 133 -25.46 12.97 126.46
CA ARG A 133 -26.49 13.86 127.04
C ARG A 133 -26.31 14.07 128.54
N ARG A 134 -25.91 13.04 129.29
CA ARG A 134 -25.61 13.14 130.72
C ARG A 134 -24.41 14.04 131.02
N VAL A 135 -23.36 13.97 130.20
CA VAL A 135 -22.19 14.87 130.29
C VAL A 135 -22.60 16.32 130.01
N ALA A 136 -23.35 16.54 128.92
CA ALA A 136 -23.87 17.88 128.58
C ALA A 136 -24.76 18.47 129.69
N GLY A 137 -25.45 17.63 130.46
CA GLY A 137 -26.26 18.02 131.62
C GLY A 137 -25.50 18.27 132.94
N GLY A 138 -24.15 18.25 132.92
CA GLY A 138 -23.32 18.65 134.07
C GLY A 138 -23.14 17.60 135.18
N GLN A 139 -23.44 16.32 134.94
CA GLN A 139 -23.28 15.27 135.96
C GLN A 139 -21.79 14.97 136.28
N ALA A 140 -21.41 15.15 137.54
CA ALA A 140 -20.06 14.83 138.03
C ALA A 140 -19.75 13.33 137.89
N GLY A 141 -18.67 12.99 137.15
CA GLY A 141 -18.20 11.60 136.89
C GLY A 141 -18.53 11.06 135.48
N ALA A 142 -19.52 11.61 134.78
CA ALA A 142 -19.92 11.16 133.44
C ALA A 142 -18.86 11.44 132.36
N ALA A 143 -18.05 12.50 132.52
CA ALA A 143 -17.02 12.89 131.55
C ALA A 143 -15.91 11.84 131.38
N GLN A 144 -15.55 11.12 132.45
CA GLN A 144 -14.51 10.09 132.40
C GLN A 144 -15.01 8.79 131.76
N GLN A 145 -16.29 8.45 131.97
CA GLN A 145 -16.95 7.34 131.25
C GLN A 145 -17.11 7.66 129.75
N LEU A 146 -17.43 8.92 129.41
CA LEU A 146 -17.54 9.35 128.02
C LEU A 146 -16.21 9.21 127.26
N ALA A 147 -15.07 9.52 127.89
CA ALA A 147 -13.77 9.37 127.24
C ALA A 147 -13.50 7.91 126.84
N GLY A 148 -13.78 6.95 127.73
CA GLY A 148 -13.60 5.52 127.45
C GLY A 148 -14.55 4.98 126.38
N GLU A 149 -15.85 5.32 126.46
CA GLU A 149 -16.84 4.88 125.46
C GLU A 149 -16.66 5.60 124.11
N SER A 150 -16.16 6.84 124.11
CA SER A 150 -15.80 7.56 122.88
C SER A 150 -14.65 6.87 122.16
N GLU A 151 -13.64 6.39 122.88
CA GLU A 151 -12.53 5.65 122.30
C GLU A 151 -12.99 4.30 121.72
N ALA A 152 -13.90 3.62 122.43
CA ALA A 152 -14.49 2.37 122.00
C ALA A 152 -15.35 2.54 120.73
N LEU A 153 -16.22 3.55 120.67
CA LEU A 153 -17.02 3.88 119.49
C LEU A 153 -16.12 4.29 118.31
N LEU A 154 -15.09 5.10 118.56
CA LEU A 154 -14.12 5.49 117.54
C LEU A 154 -13.41 4.28 116.93
N LYS A 155 -13.03 3.30 117.76
CA LYS A 155 -12.38 2.08 117.32
C LYS A 155 -13.28 1.26 116.40
N ASP A 156 -14.55 1.06 116.76
CA ASP A 156 -15.48 0.31 115.93
C ASP A 156 -15.75 1.02 114.60
N MET A 157 -15.93 2.34 114.65
CA MET A 157 -16.07 3.19 113.46
C MET A 157 -14.84 3.17 112.56
N HIS A 158 -13.65 3.17 113.16
CA HIS A 158 -12.41 3.03 112.41
C HIS A 158 -12.35 1.67 111.71
N GLN A 159 -12.79 0.61 112.38
CA GLN A 159 -12.83 -0.73 111.79
C GLN A 159 -13.79 -0.82 110.60
N VAL A 160 -14.94 -0.13 110.62
CA VAL A 160 -15.82 0.00 109.43
C VAL A 160 -15.06 0.64 108.26
N VAL A 161 -14.35 1.75 108.51
CA VAL A 161 -13.54 2.43 107.48
C VAL A 161 -12.43 1.53 106.95
N THR A 162 -11.75 0.78 107.82
CA THR A 162 -10.68 -0.15 107.42
C THR A 162 -11.20 -1.29 106.54
N LEU A 163 -12.36 -1.85 106.87
CA LEU A 163 -12.98 -2.93 106.09
C LEU A 163 -13.42 -2.44 104.71
N LEU A 164 -14.06 -1.27 104.63
CA LEU A 164 -14.43 -0.66 103.35
C LEU A 164 -13.21 -0.26 102.51
N SER A 165 -12.12 0.20 103.15
CA SER A 165 -10.87 0.52 102.47
C SER A 165 -10.18 -0.72 101.90
N ALA A 166 -10.23 -1.86 102.60
CA ALA A 166 -9.65 -3.10 102.14
C ALA A 166 -10.34 -3.66 100.88
N ASP A 167 -11.68 -3.61 100.83
CA ASP A 167 -12.48 -4.08 99.70
C ASP A 167 -12.24 -3.23 98.44
N SER A 168 -12.32 -1.90 98.58
CA SER A 168 -12.05 -0.94 97.49
C SER A 168 -10.62 -1.07 96.93
N ASN A 169 -9.63 -1.36 97.78
CA ASN A 169 -8.25 -1.56 97.32
C ASN A 169 -8.08 -2.86 96.51
N HIS A 170 -8.83 -3.92 96.81
CA HIS A 170 -8.73 -5.20 96.09
C HIS A 170 -9.34 -5.12 94.69
N THR A 171 -10.49 -4.46 94.53
CA THR A 171 -11.13 -4.23 93.21
C THR A 171 -10.29 -3.30 92.33
N ALA A 172 -9.71 -2.24 92.92
CA ALA A 172 -8.81 -1.32 92.23
C ALA A 172 -7.49 -1.96 91.78
N ALA A 173 -7.00 -3.00 92.46
CA ALA A 173 -5.77 -3.70 92.07
C ALA A 173 -5.96 -4.58 90.83
N LEU A 174 -7.05 -5.36 90.76
CA LEU A 174 -7.37 -6.19 89.60
C LEU A 174 -7.59 -5.34 88.33
N GLN A 175 -8.29 -4.20 88.46
CA GLN A 175 -8.53 -3.27 87.35
C GLN A 175 -7.23 -2.62 86.83
N ARG A 176 -6.27 -2.32 87.71
CA ARG A 176 -4.93 -1.82 87.32
C ARG A 176 -4.12 -2.86 86.54
N TRP A 177 -4.14 -4.12 86.94
CA TRP A 177 -3.45 -5.18 86.20
C TRP A 177 -4.09 -5.48 84.84
N LEU A 178 -5.42 -5.48 84.76
CA LEU A 178 -6.16 -5.65 83.50
C LEU A 178 -5.89 -4.51 82.51
N SER A 179 -5.96 -3.25 82.96
CA SER A 179 -5.69 -2.08 82.10
C SER A 179 -4.23 -2.01 81.65
N MET A 180 -3.27 -2.37 82.53
CA MET A 180 -1.86 -2.44 82.17
C MET A 180 -1.57 -3.56 81.15
N GLY A 181 -2.19 -4.74 81.32
CA GLY A 181 -2.07 -5.85 80.38
C GLY A 181 -2.64 -5.51 79.00
N ALA A 182 -3.82 -4.89 78.93
CA ALA A 182 -4.42 -4.47 77.67
C ALA A 182 -3.63 -3.37 76.96
N THR A 183 -3.06 -2.41 77.70
CA THR A 183 -2.18 -1.36 77.14
C THR A 183 -0.89 -1.95 76.58
N LEU A 184 -0.27 -2.89 77.29
CA LEU A 184 0.92 -3.59 76.82
C LEU A 184 0.62 -4.42 75.56
N ALA A 185 -0.54 -5.09 75.50
CA ALA A 185 -0.98 -5.83 74.33
C ALA A 185 -1.18 -4.90 73.11
N ILE A 186 -1.78 -3.73 73.30
CA ILE A 186 -1.93 -2.72 72.24
C ILE A 186 -0.54 -2.26 71.73
N LEU A 187 0.38 -1.91 72.64
CA LEU A 187 1.73 -1.50 72.27
C LEU A 187 2.48 -2.59 71.50
N LEU A 188 2.37 -3.84 71.96
CA LEU A 188 2.96 -5.00 71.28
C LEU A 188 2.39 -5.18 69.87
N LEU A 189 1.07 -5.10 69.70
CA LEU A 189 0.41 -5.23 68.40
C LEU A 189 0.79 -4.10 67.43
N VAL A 190 0.92 -2.86 67.92
CA VAL A 190 1.37 -1.72 67.11
C VAL A 190 2.83 -1.89 66.67
N VAL A 191 3.71 -2.30 67.59
CA VAL A 191 5.13 -2.52 67.28
C VAL A 191 5.30 -3.68 66.30
N LEU A 192 4.59 -4.80 66.50
CA LEU A 192 4.59 -5.93 65.57
C LEU A 192 4.00 -5.54 64.21
N GLY A 193 2.89 -4.78 64.16
CA GLY A 193 2.32 -4.29 62.92
C GLY A 193 3.29 -3.39 62.14
N ARG A 194 4.04 -2.53 62.83
CA ARG A 194 5.03 -1.63 62.22
C ARG A 194 6.28 -2.36 61.74
N LEU A 195 6.84 -3.24 62.56
CA LEU A 195 8.09 -3.95 62.27
C LEU A 195 7.89 -5.11 61.30
N ALA A 196 6.79 -5.85 61.41
CA ALA A 196 6.55 -7.02 60.57
C ALA A 196 5.67 -6.71 59.35
N GLY A 197 4.61 -5.93 59.52
CA GLY A 197 3.71 -5.59 58.40
C GLY A 197 4.29 -4.50 57.49
N MET A 198 4.50 -3.31 58.06
CA MET A 198 4.84 -2.12 57.27
C MET A 198 6.27 -2.16 56.69
N ASN A 199 7.28 -2.60 57.45
CA ASN A 199 8.64 -2.71 56.91
C ASN A 199 8.74 -3.75 55.79
N TRP A 200 8.07 -4.90 55.92
CA TRP A 200 8.04 -5.91 54.86
C TRP A 200 7.37 -5.37 53.60
N LEU A 201 6.23 -4.68 53.75
CA LEU A 201 5.53 -4.06 52.62
C LEU A 201 6.42 -3.04 51.90
N MET A 202 7.06 -2.14 52.66
CA MET A 202 7.95 -1.11 52.10
C MET A 202 9.17 -1.72 51.42
N ALA A 203 9.79 -2.76 51.98
CA ALA A 203 10.91 -3.44 51.34
C ALA A 203 10.54 -4.04 49.97
N ARG A 204 9.31 -4.55 49.82
CA ARG A 204 8.81 -5.07 48.53
C ARG A 204 8.45 -3.97 47.55
N VAL A 205 7.90 -2.86 48.04
CA VAL A 205 7.67 -1.67 47.21
C VAL A 205 8.98 -1.09 46.72
N ASP A 206 10.02 -1.01 47.56
CA ASP A 206 11.36 -0.56 47.18
C ASP A 206 12.04 -1.52 46.19
N GLU A 207 11.87 -2.84 46.35
CA GLU A 207 12.34 -3.82 45.37
C GLU A 207 11.67 -3.60 44.01
N LEU A 208 10.34 -3.47 43.97
CA LEU A 208 9.60 -3.16 42.75
C LEU A 208 10.03 -1.83 42.14
N ARG A 209 10.22 -0.80 42.96
CA ARG A 209 10.72 0.51 42.53
C ARG A 209 12.08 0.38 41.84
N GLY A 210 13.03 -0.31 42.47
CA GLY A 210 14.36 -0.51 41.89
C GLY A 210 14.32 -1.27 40.56
N ARG A 211 13.39 -2.22 40.41
CA ARG A 211 13.16 -2.92 39.14
C ARG A 211 12.53 -2.01 38.07
N LEU A 212 11.55 -1.19 38.45
CA LEU A 212 10.96 -0.20 37.56
C LEU A 212 11.98 0.83 37.09
N GLU A 213 12.95 1.21 37.93
CA GLU A 213 14.07 2.09 37.54
C GLU A 213 14.97 1.40 36.48
N LEU A 214 15.23 0.09 36.59
CA LEU A 214 15.95 -0.67 35.57
C LEU A 214 15.17 -0.75 34.25
N VAL A 215 13.85 -1.00 34.33
CA VAL A 215 12.96 -1.01 33.16
C VAL A 215 12.90 0.36 32.49
N ALA A 216 12.86 1.44 33.25
CA ALA A 216 12.95 2.80 32.73
C ALA A 216 14.29 3.07 32.03
N GLY A 217 15.37 2.41 32.49
CA GLY A 217 16.67 2.38 31.82
C GLY A 217 16.75 1.45 30.59
N GLY A 218 15.67 0.74 30.27
CA GLY A 218 15.58 -0.16 29.12
C GLY A 218 16.03 -1.61 29.39
N ASP A 219 16.20 -2.02 30.65
CA ASP A 219 16.52 -3.40 31.02
C ASP A 219 15.25 -4.17 31.43
N PHE A 220 14.76 -5.00 30.52
CA PHE A 220 13.59 -5.88 30.69
C PHE A 220 13.99 -7.32 31.05
N SER A 221 15.27 -7.62 31.22
CA SER A 221 15.77 -9.01 31.32
C SER A 221 15.61 -9.65 32.70
N ARG A 222 14.97 -8.95 33.65
CA ARG A 222 14.98 -9.31 35.07
C ARG A 222 13.55 -9.39 35.66
N PRO A 223 12.90 -10.57 35.58
CA PRO A 223 11.62 -10.78 36.23
C PRO A 223 11.76 -10.79 37.76
N LEU A 224 10.66 -10.50 38.44
CA LEU A 224 10.54 -10.61 39.90
C LEU A 224 9.94 -11.97 40.27
N ALA A 225 10.47 -12.60 41.33
CA ALA A 225 9.94 -13.84 41.84
C ALA A 225 8.59 -13.62 42.54
N VAL A 226 7.53 -14.25 42.05
CA VAL A 226 6.20 -14.21 42.69
C VAL A 226 6.22 -15.14 43.89
N ARG A 227 6.35 -14.58 45.10
CA ARG A 227 6.26 -15.38 46.34
C ARG A 227 4.83 -15.78 46.67
N HIS A 228 3.90 -14.84 46.55
CA HIS A 228 2.53 -14.96 47.04
C HIS A 228 1.53 -14.35 46.07
N GLY A 229 1.12 -15.10 45.04
CA GLY A 229 0.26 -14.56 43.97
C GLY A 229 -1.15 -14.10 44.40
N ASP A 230 -1.56 -14.41 45.63
CA ASP A 230 -2.88 -14.16 46.19
C ASP A 230 -2.99 -12.86 47.01
N ASP A 231 -1.88 -12.15 47.24
CA ASP A 231 -1.88 -10.84 47.90
C ASP A 231 -1.67 -9.67 46.94
N GLU A 232 -1.81 -8.45 47.45
CA GLU A 232 -1.67 -7.22 46.68
C GLU A 232 -0.30 -7.10 46.00
N ILE A 233 0.78 -7.49 46.68
CA ILE A 233 2.15 -7.39 46.16
C ILE A 233 2.40 -8.46 45.09
N GLY A 234 1.94 -9.69 45.28
CA GLY A 234 2.07 -10.74 44.27
C GLY A 234 1.28 -10.46 43.00
N ARG A 235 0.08 -9.85 43.11
CA ARG A 235 -0.68 -9.40 41.93
C ARG A 235 0.06 -8.30 41.17
N ILE A 236 0.65 -7.32 41.85
CA ILE A 236 1.48 -6.28 41.23
C ILE A 236 2.72 -6.90 40.56
N THR A 237 3.37 -7.86 41.23
CA THR A 237 4.56 -8.56 40.71
C THR A 237 4.23 -9.37 39.45
N THR A 238 3.06 -10.04 39.46
CA THR A 238 2.55 -10.78 38.29
C THR A 238 2.25 -9.84 37.13
N ALA A 239 1.59 -8.71 37.40
CA ALA A 239 1.32 -7.69 36.39
C ALA A 239 2.62 -7.08 35.81
N TYR A 240 3.62 -6.84 36.66
CA TYR A 240 4.95 -6.39 36.24
C TYR A 240 5.64 -7.41 35.31
N ASN A 241 5.65 -8.69 35.67
CA ASN A 241 6.27 -9.74 34.83
C ASN A 241 5.55 -9.87 33.48
N ARG A 242 4.20 -9.77 33.46
CA ARG A 242 3.42 -9.77 32.22
C ARG A 242 3.76 -8.57 31.32
N LEU A 243 4.01 -7.40 31.93
CA LEU A 243 4.48 -6.22 31.19
C LEU A 243 5.85 -6.49 30.55
N LEU A 244 6.81 -7.09 31.28
CA LEU A 244 8.12 -7.44 30.73
C LEU A 244 8.00 -8.39 29.53
N GLU A 245 7.15 -9.41 29.64
CA GLU A 245 6.91 -10.38 28.56
C GLU A 245 6.34 -9.69 27.31
N GLN A 246 5.27 -8.91 27.47
CA GLN A 246 4.62 -8.21 26.35
C GLN A 246 5.53 -7.19 25.67
N VAL A 247 6.29 -6.42 26.45
CA VAL A 247 7.25 -5.46 25.90
C VAL A 247 8.41 -6.20 25.23
N GLY A 248 8.86 -7.32 25.81
CA GLY A 248 9.90 -8.14 25.21
C GLY A 248 9.51 -8.75 23.88
N GLU A 249 8.29 -9.29 23.77
CA GLU A 249 7.73 -9.77 22.50
C GLU A 249 7.63 -8.65 21.47
N MET A 250 7.14 -7.47 21.87
CA MET A 250 7.05 -6.30 20.99
C MET A 250 8.43 -5.86 20.48
N ILE A 251 9.44 -5.78 21.34
CA ILE A 251 10.82 -5.42 20.92
C ILE A 251 11.39 -6.47 19.96
N ARG A 252 11.18 -7.77 20.21
CA ARG A 252 11.61 -8.83 19.28
C ARG A 252 10.92 -8.72 17.92
N ALA A 253 9.60 -8.51 17.92
CA ALA A 253 8.82 -8.35 16.70
C ALA A 253 9.29 -7.13 15.88
N VAL A 254 9.56 -6.00 16.55
CA VAL A 254 10.09 -4.79 15.90
C VAL A 254 11.49 -5.02 15.33
N ARG A 255 12.40 -5.71 16.05
CA ARG A 255 13.72 -6.07 15.54
C ARG A 255 13.62 -6.95 14.28
N GLN A 256 12.79 -7.99 14.32
CA GLN A 256 12.59 -8.90 13.19
C GLN A 256 11.97 -8.18 11.98
N ALA A 257 11.00 -7.30 12.21
CA ALA A 257 10.42 -6.48 11.14
C ALA A 257 11.45 -5.54 10.51
N ALA A 258 12.34 -4.96 11.32
CA ALA A 258 13.41 -4.10 10.84
C ALA A 258 14.45 -4.86 10.00
N GLU A 259 14.87 -6.05 10.44
CA GLU A 259 15.74 -6.95 9.68
C GLU A 259 15.11 -7.37 8.35
N GLY A 260 13.84 -7.79 8.37
CA GLY A 260 13.10 -8.14 7.15
C GLY A 260 12.96 -6.95 6.19
N GLY A 261 12.66 -5.76 6.72
CA GLY A 261 12.55 -4.53 5.94
C GLY A 261 13.87 -4.11 5.29
N ALA A 262 14.99 -4.22 6.02
CA ALA A 262 16.33 -3.95 5.47
C ALA A 262 16.66 -4.89 4.30
N GLY A 263 16.37 -6.19 4.44
CA GLY A 263 16.55 -7.17 3.36
C GLY A 263 15.72 -6.85 2.11
N GLN A 264 14.45 -6.46 2.30
CA GLN A 264 13.58 -6.02 1.21
C GLN A 264 14.12 -4.78 0.50
N CYS A 265 14.67 -3.80 1.24
CA CYS A 265 15.25 -2.59 0.65
C CYS A 265 16.46 -2.90 -0.24
N VAL A 266 17.33 -3.84 0.17
CA VAL A 266 18.46 -4.28 -0.65
C VAL A 266 17.98 -4.90 -1.95
N GLN A 267 16.95 -5.75 -1.88
CA GLN A 267 16.34 -6.35 -3.08
C GLN A 267 15.73 -5.28 -4.00
N MET A 268 15.02 -4.30 -3.43
CA MET A 268 14.39 -3.21 -4.17
C MET A 268 15.43 -2.31 -4.86
N ALA A 269 16.55 -2.02 -4.19
CA ALA A 269 17.68 -1.29 -4.79
C ALA A 269 18.32 -2.06 -5.96
N ALA A 270 18.49 -3.38 -5.82
CA ALA A 270 19.01 -4.22 -6.90
C ALA A 270 18.06 -4.24 -8.11
N MET A 271 16.75 -4.36 -7.88
CA MET A 271 15.74 -4.31 -8.94
C MET A 271 15.70 -2.93 -9.63
N ALA A 272 15.88 -1.84 -8.87
CA ALA A 272 15.96 -0.50 -9.44
C ALA A 272 17.20 -0.34 -10.34
N ALA A 273 18.36 -0.86 -9.93
CA ALA A 273 19.57 -0.85 -10.73
C ALA A 273 19.44 -1.67 -12.02
N ASP A 274 18.84 -2.85 -11.94
CA ASP A 274 18.57 -3.71 -13.11
C ASP A 274 17.60 -3.02 -14.09
N ASN A 275 16.53 -2.41 -13.57
CA ASN A 275 15.60 -1.64 -14.37
C ASN A 275 16.27 -0.44 -15.06
N ALA A 276 17.20 0.24 -14.40
CA ALA A 276 17.98 1.31 -15.03
C ALA A 276 18.83 0.78 -16.20
N GLY A 277 19.40 -0.42 -16.07
CA GLY A 277 20.09 -1.11 -17.17
C GLY A 277 19.17 -1.43 -18.35
N HIS A 278 17.96 -1.93 -18.07
CA HIS A 278 16.95 -2.19 -19.10
C HIS A 278 16.50 -0.92 -19.83
N VAL A 279 16.29 0.17 -19.11
CA VAL A 279 15.93 1.46 -19.71
C VAL A 279 17.05 1.96 -20.65
N GLN A 280 18.32 1.78 -20.27
CA GLN A 280 19.45 2.17 -21.12
C GLN A 280 19.50 1.34 -22.42
N ALA A 281 19.27 0.03 -22.33
CA ALA A 281 19.20 -0.84 -23.50
C ALA A 281 18.02 -0.45 -24.41
N GLN A 282 16.84 -0.24 -23.83
CA GLN A 282 15.64 0.19 -24.53
C GLN A 282 15.87 1.52 -25.27
N ARG A 283 16.58 2.48 -24.66
CA ARG A 283 16.92 3.75 -25.32
C ARG A 283 17.77 3.54 -26.57
N SER A 284 18.78 2.66 -26.50
CA SER A 284 19.60 2.32 -27.66
C SER A 284 18.79 1.69 -28.79
N GLU A 285 17.84 0.81 -28.46
CA GLU A 285 16.94 0.21 -29.45
C GLU A 285 16.03 1.27 -30.09
N ILE A 286 15.47 2.19 -29.30
CA ILE A 286 14.66 3.30 -29.82
C ILE A 286 15.45 4.17 -30.79
N GLU A 287 16.71 4.50 -30.47
CA GLU A 287 17.58 5.29 -31.36
C GLU A 287 17.86 4.56 -32.68
N GLN A 288 18.05 3.24 -32.66
CA GLN A 288 18.21 2.43 -33.87
C GLN A 288 16.93 2.39 -34.71
N VAL A 289 15.78 2.16 -34.10
CA VAL A 289 14.50 2.15 -34.84
C VAL A 289 14.20 3.53 -35.40
N ALA A 290 14.47 4.61 -34.67
CA ALA A 290 14.29 5.98 -35.18
C ALA A 290 15.17 6.26 -36.40
N THR A 291 16.40 5.75 -36.40
CA THR A 291 17.30 5.83 -37.57
C THR A 291 16.69 5.07 -38.76
N ALA A 292 16.22 3.83 -38.55
CA ALA A 292 15.57 3.05 -39.59
C ALA A 292 14.29 3.72 -40.13
N MET A 293 13.52 4.42 -39.30
CA MET A 293 12.35 5.18 -39.74
C MET A 293 12.73 6.38 -40.60
N ASN A 294 13.83 7.09 -40.28
CA ASN A 294 14.33 8.17 -41.14
C ASN A 294 14.83 7.64 -42.49
N GLU A 295 15.48 6.47 -42.52
CA GLU A 295 15.85 5.80 -43.77
C GLU A 295 14.59 5.35 -44.56
N MET A 296 13.56 4.87 -43.87
CA MET A 296 12.27 4.52 -44.50
C MET A 296 11.61 5.75 -45.13
N LEU A 297 11.59 6.90 -44.45
CA LEU A 297 11.08 8.15 -45.01
C LEU A 297 11.85 8.58 -46.26
N ALA A 298 13.19 8.53 -46.20
CA ALA A 298 14.03 8.87 -47.34
C ALA A 298 13.78 7.95 -48.54
N THR A 299 13.69 6.63 -48.30
CA THR A 299 13.43 5.64 -49.36
C THR A 299 12.02 5.75 -49.92
N SER A 300 10.99 6.01 -49.12
CA SER A 300 9.63 6.25 -49.61
C SER A 300 9.57 7.49 -50.50
N HIS A 301 10.26 8.59 -50.14
CA HIS A 301 10.37 9.77 -51.00
C HIS A 301 11.11 9.48 -52.30
N GLU A 302 12.18 8.69 -52.26
CA GLU A 302 12.93 8.29 -53.45
C GLU A 302 12.09 7.39 -54.39
N VAL A 303 11.31 6.46 -53.83
CA VAL A 303 10.37 5.63 -54.58
C VAL A 303 9.28 6.48 -55.22
N ALA A 304 8.69 7.43 -54.48
CA ALA A 304 7.68 8.34 -55.03
C ALA A 304 8.25 9.16 -56.21
N ARG A 305 9.46 9.71 -56.06
CA ARG A 305 10.14 10.44 -57.13
C ARG A 305 10.43 9.55 -58.35
N SER A 306 10.99 8.37 -58.13
CA SER A 306 11.28 7.41 -59.20
C SER A 306 10.01 6.99 -59.96
N THR A 307 8.89 6.95 -59.25
CA THR A 307 7.58 6.63 -59.82
C THR A 307 7.06 7.75 -60.72
N VAL A 308 7.27 9.02 -60.34
CA VAL A 308 6.96 10.18 -61.18
C VAL A 308 7.82 10.18 -62.45
N ASP A 309 9.12 9.89 -62.32
CA ASP A 309 10.03 9.80 -63.46
C ASP A 309 9.62 8.66 -64.42
N ALA A 310 9.23 7.50 -63.87
CA ALA A 310 8.72 6.37 -64.65
C ALA A 310 7.40 6.69 -65.39
N ALA A 311 6.49 7.42 -64.74
CA ALA A 311 5.26 7.89 -65.38
C ALA A 311 5.55 8.86 -66.53
N GLY A 312 6.52 9.77 -66.36
CA GLY A 312 6.96 10.67 -67.44
C GLY A 312 7.60 9.94 -68.63
N ALA A 313 8.38 8.88 -68.37
CA ALA A 313 8.94 8.03 -69.41
C ALA A 313 7.84 7.25 -70.15
N ALA A 314 6.83 6.76 -69.43
CA ALA A 314 5.66 6.10 -70.02
C ALA A 314 4.87 7.06 -70.94
N ASP A 315 4.59 8.28 -70.49
CA ASP A 315 3.91 9.31 -71.32
C ASP A 315 4.71 9.63 -72.59
N THR A 316 6.04 9.70 -72.50
CA THR A 316 6.91 9.91 -73.67
C THR A 316 6.84 8.73 -74.65
N ALA A 317 6.85 7.49 -74.13
CA ALA A 317 6.73 6.29 -74.95
C ALA A 317 5.37 6.21 -75.67
N GLU A 318 4.29 6.62 -75.02
CA GLU A 318 2.95 6.70 -75.64
C GLU A 318 2.93 7.71 -76.80
N GLN A 319 3.52 8.90 -76.62
CA GLN A 319 3.63 9.91 -77.66
C GLN A 319 4.44 9.43 -78.87
N GLU A 320 5.62 8.84 -78.65
CA GLU A 320 6.46 8.33 -79.74
C GLU A 320 5.80 7.15 -80.46
N THR A 321 5.08 6.28 -79.74
CA THR A 321 4.33 5.17 -80.35
C THR A 321 3.16 5.69 -81.19
N SER A 322 2.43 6.70 -80.70
CA SER A 322 1.32 7.34 -81.42
C SER A 322 1.80 8.05 -82.69
N ARG A 323 2.95 8.71 -82.61
CA ARG A 323 3.62 9.32 -83.78
C ARG A 323 4.07 8.25 -84.78
N GLY A 324 4.61 7.13 -84.30
CA GLY A 324 4.98 5.98 -85.11
C GLY A 324 3.78 5.38 -85.86
N ASP A 325 2.63 5.25 -85.20
CA ASP A 325 1.39 4.77 -85.84
C ASP A 325 0.91 5.72 -86.95
N ALA A 326 0.95 7.04 -86.72
CA ALA A 326 0.60 8.03 -87.75
C ALA A 326 1.51 7.92 -88.99
N LEU A 327 2.82 7.75 -88.80
CA LEU A 327 3.76 7.53 -89.91
C LEU A 327 3.50 6.22 -90.68
N MET A 328 3.06 5.17 -89.98
CA MET A 328 2.67 3.92 -90.62
C MET A 328 1.38 4.08 -91.43
N GLN A 329 0.40 4.86 -90.95
CA GLN A 329 -0.81 5.18 -91.72
C GLN A 329 -0.46 5.93 -93.02
N ASP A 330 0.45 6.90 -92.96
CA ASP A 330 0.95 7.58 -94.16
C ASP A 330 1.65 6.61 -95.12
N SER A 331 2.42 5.65 -94.59
CA SER A 331 3.09 4.61 -95.37
C SER A 331 2.09 3.68 -96.08
N VAL A 332 0.98 3.32 -95.42
CA VAL A 332 -0.12 2.57 -96.02
C VAL A 332 -0.73 3.32 -97.21
N LEU A 333 -0.96 4.64 -97.07
CA LEU A 333 -1.50 5.45 -98.15
C LEU A 333 -0.53 5.52 -99.34
N ALA A 334 0.76 5.72 -99.09
CA ALA A 334 1.80 5.75 -100.12
C ALA A 334 1.91 4.42 -100.87
N ILE A 335 1.87 3.29 -100.17
CA ILE A 335 1.92 1.95 -100.78
C ILE A 335 0.67 1.68 -101.61
N ARG A 336 -0.52 2.05 -101.13
CA ARG A 336 -1.77 1.92 -101.91
C ARG A 336 -1.72 2.74 -103.19
N GLN A 337 -1.20 3.95 -103.14
CA GLN A 337 -1.00 4.78 -104.31
C GLN A 337 0.01 4.17 -105.29
N LEU A 338 1.10 3.59 -104.78
CA LEU A 338 2.08 2.87 -105.61
C LEU A 338 1.44 1.66 -106.30
N SER A 339 0.65 0.85 -105.58
CA SER A 339 -0.07 -0.29 -106.17
C SER A 339 -1.00 0.14 -107.30
N GLN A 340 -1.74 1.26 -107.14
CA GLN A 340 -2.58 1.80 -108.21
C GLN A 340 -1.76 2.27 -109.43
N GLN A 341 -0.59 2.87 -109.22
CA GLN A 341 0.30 3.28 -110.32
C GLN A 341 0.87 2.07 -111.07
N VAL A 342 1.23 1.00 -110.35
CA VAL A 342 1.72 -0.25 -110.93
C VAL A 342 0.62 -0.93 -111.75
N GLU A 343 -0.61 -0.95 -111.25
CA GLU A 343 -1.77 -1.51 -111.96
C GLU A 343 -2.07 -0.73 -113.26
N GLY A 344 -2.08 0.61 -113.21
CA GLY A 344 -2.27 1.43 -114.41
C GLY A 344 -1.15 1.27 -115.45
N LEU A 345 0.11 1.10 -115.03
CA LEU A 345 1.21 0.82 -115.95
C LEU A 345 1.12 -0.59 -116.56
N ALA A 346 0.60 -1.57 -115.83
CA ALA A 346 0.36 -2.91 -116.35
C ALA A 346 -0.70 -2.90 -117.48
N GLU A 347 -1.76 -2.11 -117.35
CA GLU A 347 -2.75 -1.89 -118.43
C GLU A 347 -2.11 -1.29 -119.68
N VAL A 348 -1.26 -0.26 -119.51
CA VAL A 348 -0.54 0.37 -120.63
C VAL A 348 0.38 -0.63 -121.35
N LEU A 349 1.06 -1.51 -120.60
CA LEU A 349 1.92 -2.54 -121.19
C LEU A 349 1.12 -3.63 -121.92
N GLN A 350 -0.04 -4.02 -121.40
CA GLN A 350 -0.94 -4.94 -122.10
C GLN A 350 -1.43 -4.34 -123.42
N GLN A 351 -1.80 -3.06 -123.43
CA GLN A 351 -2.17 -2.35 -124.65
C GLN A 351 -0.99 -2.29 -125.63
N LEU A 352 0.22 -1.97 -125.16
CA LEU A 352 1.42 -1.93 -126.00
C LEU A 352 1.72 -3.29 -126.64
N LEU A 353 1.57 -4.40 -125.90
CA LEU A 353 1.72 -5.75 -126.43
C LEU A 353 0.68 -6.06 -127.51
N ALA A 354 -0.59 -5.68 -127.30
CA ALA A 354 -1.67 -5.87 -128.27
C ALA A 354 -1.44 -5.04 -129.55
N ASP A 355 -1.05 -3.77 -129.41
CA ASP A 355 -0.74 -2.88 -130.54
C ASP A 355 0.46 -3.41 -131.33
N SER A 356 1.49 -3.90 -130.64
CA SER A 356 2.68 -4.49 -131.27
C SER A 356 2.37 -5.76 -132.06
N ASP A 357 1.51 -6.62 -131.51
CA ASP A 357 1.01 -7.82 -132.18
C ASP A 357 0.15 -7.48 -133.42
N GLN A 358 -0.64 -6.41 -133.36
CA GLN A 358 -1.35 -5.90 -134.52
C GLN A 358 -0.40 -5.37 -135.61
N ILE A 359 0.67 -4.66 -135.23
CA ILE A 359 1.70 -4.20 -136.18
C ILE A 359 2.41 -5.40 -136.82
N ALA A 360 2.75 -6.43 -136.05
CA ALA A 360 3.37 -7.65 -136.57
C ALA A 360 2.50 -8.31 -137.66
N ARG A 361 1.18 -8.45 -137.44
CA ARG A 361 0.24 -8.94 -138.47
C ARG A 361 0.22 -8.08 -139.73
N VAL A 362 0.27 -6.76 -139.60
CA VAL A 362 0.32 -5.86 -140.76
C VAL A 362 1.62 -6.05 -141.54
N LEU A 363 2.75 -6.24 -140.84
CA LEU A 363 4.04 -6.50 -141.47
C LEU A 363 4.09 -7.85 -142.19
N GLU A 364 3.42 -8.88 -141.67
CA GLU A 364 3.25 -10.16 -142.39
C GLU A 364 2.51 -9.97 -143.72
N VAL A 365 1.43 -9.19 -143.72
CA VAL A 365 0.69 -8.85 -144.95
C VAL A 365 1.56 -8.05 -145.91
N ILE A 366 2.32 -7.06 -145.43
CA ILE A 366 3.25 -6.27 -146.27
C ILE A 366 4.34 -7.17 -146.86
N SER A 367 4.91 -8.08 -146.07
CA SER A 367 5.92 -9.03 -146.52
C SER A 367 5.34 -9.99 -147.57
N ALA A 368 4.10 -10.47 -147.38
CA ALA A 368 3.39 -11.29 -148.36
C ALA A 368 3.10 -10.53 -149.66
N ILE A 369 2.65 -9.27 -149.58
CA ILE A 369 2.44 -8.40 -150.75
C ILE A 369 3.76 -8.13 -151.46
N ALA A 370 4.85 -7.84 -150.74
CA ALA A 370 6.17 -7.63 -151.31
C ALA A 370 6.69 -8.89 -152.02
N ALA A 371 6.53 -10.08 -151.41
CA ALA A 371 6.88 -11.35 -152.02
C ALA A 371 6.04 -11.64 -153.28
N GLN A 372 4.73 -11.37 -153.24
CA GLN A 372 3.84 -11.48 -154.39
C GLN A 372 4.21 -10.49 -155.50
N THR A 373 4.56 -9.26 -155.14
CA THR A 373 4.99 -8.21 -156.07
C THR A 373 6.33 -8.58 -156.73
N ASN A 374 7.26 -9.15 -155.96
CA ASN A 374 8.53 -9.68 -156.46
C ASN A 374 8.31 -10.85 -157.45
N LEU A 375 7.35 -11.75 -157.17
CA LEU A 375 6.95 -12.82 -158.10
C LEU A 375 6.29 -12.29 -159.37
N LEU A 376 5.39 -11.31 -159.26
CA LEU A 376 4.75 -10.66 -160.41
C LEU A 376 5.78 -9.91 -161.27
N ALA A 377 6.71 -9.20 -160.64
CA ALA A 377 7.81 -8.52 -161.31
C ALA A 377 8.76 -9.49 -162.00
N LEU A 378 9.06 -10.64 -161.38
CA LEU A 378 9.83 -11.70 -162.01
C LEU A 378 9.13 -12.26 -163.26
N ASN A 379 7.83 -12.54 -163.19
CA ASN A 379 7.04 -12.99 -164.33
C ASN A 379 7.02 -11.94 -165.45
N ALA A 380 6.89 -10.66 -165.10
CA ALA A 380 6.95 -9.55 -166.06
C ALA A 380 8.33 -9.41 -166.71
N ALA A 381 9.43 -9.58 -165.96
CA ALA A 381 10.79 -9.56 -166.47
C ALA A 381 11.05 -10.73 -167.45
N ILE A 382 10.52 -11.92 -167.14
CA ILE A 382 10.58 -13.10 -168.02
C ILE A 382 9.84 -12.82 -169.34
N GLU A 383 8.61 -12.27 -169.28
CA GLU A 383 7.82 -12.00 -170.49
C GLU A 383 8.41 -10.83 -171.31
N ALA A 384 9.00 -9.83 -170.65
CA ALA A 384 9.75 -8.76 -171.31
C ALA A 384 11.00 -9.27 -172.03
N ALA A 385 11.73 -10.22 -171.45
CA ALA A 385 12.84 -10.91 -172.12
C ALA A 385 12.36 -11.75 -173.33
N ARG A 386 11.16 -12.34 -173.22
CA ARG A 386 10.53 -13.13 -174.30
C ARG A 386 10.09 -12.28 -175.50
N ALA A 387 9.74 -11.01 -175.29
CA ALA A 387 9.36 -10.05 -176.32
C ALA A 387 10.56 -9.41 -177.08
N GLY A 388 11.81 -9.73 -176.71
CA GLY A 388 13.02 -9.25 -177.39
C GLY A 388 13.20 -7.73 -177.34
N GLU A 389 13.63 -7.09 -178.43
CA GLU A 389 13.90 -5.65 -178.48
C GLU A 389 12.67 -4.77 -178.17
N GLN A 390 11.45 -5.25 -178.44
CA GLN A 390 10.20 -4.53 -178.12
C GLN A 390 9.88 -4.51 -176.61
N GLY A 391 10.50 -5.41 -175.82
CA GLY A 391 10.28 -5.55 -174.38
C GLY A 391 11.25 -4.79 -173.48
N ARG A 392 12.30 -4.13 -174.03
CA ARG A 392 13.38 -3.50 -173.22
C ARG A 392 12.87 -2.47 -172.21
N GLY A 393 11.93 -1.61 -172.59
CA GLY A 393 11.35 -0.62 -171.68
C GLY A 393 10.57 -1.27 -170.53
N PHE A 394 9.87 -2.37 -170.81
CA PHE A 394 9.13 -3.15 -169.81
C PHE A 394 10.08 -3.93 -168.87
N ALA A 395 11.20 -4.45 -169.38
CA ALA A 395 12.19 -5.16 -168.58
C ALA A 395 12.81 -4.25 -167.49
N VAL A 396 13.14 -3.00 -167.84
CA VAL A 396 13.67 -2.02 -166.87
C VAL A 396 12.67 -1.71 -165.77
N VAL A 397 11.39 -1.53 -166.11
CA VAL A 397 10.33 -1.31 -165.11
C VAL A 397 10.13 -2.55 -164.24
N ALA A 398 10.18 -3.75 -164.81
CA ALA A 398 10.05 -4.99 -164.06
C ALA A 398 11.21 -5.21 -163.06
N ASP A 399 12.45 -4.91 -163.46
CA ASP A 399 13.61 -4.98 -162.56
C ASP A 399 13.55 -3.91 -161.46
N GLU A 400 13.06 -2.70 -161.75
CA GLU A 400 12.87 -1.65 -160.74
C GLU A 400 11.77 -2.04 -159.73
N VAL A 401 10.65 -2.61 -160.19
CA VAL A 401 9.59 -3.12 -159.31
C VAL A 401 10.08 -4.29 -158.47
N ARG A 402 10.90 -5.18 -159.04
CA ARG A 402 11.52 -6.30 -158.31
C ARG A 402 12.48 -5.81 -157.22
N SER A 403 13.32 -4.82 -157.55
CA SER A 403 14.22 -4.16 -156.60
C SER A 403 13.45 -3.48 -155.47
N LEU A 404 12.37 -2.74 -155.81
CA LEU A 404 11.51 -2.08 -154.83
C LEU A 404 10.80 -3.09 -153.91
N ALA A 405 10.31 -4.19 -154.47
CA ALA A 405 9.70 -5.28 -153.71
C ALA A 405 10.71 -5.95 -152.76
N GLY A 406 11.94 -6.18 -153.22
CA GLY A 406 13.04 -6.68 -152.38
C GLY A 406 13.41 -5.72 -151.24
N ARG A 407 13.50 -4.42 -151.52
CA ARG A 407 13.74 -3.38 -150.49
C ARG A 407 12.59 -3.28 -149.49
N THR A 408 11.36 -3.44 -149.95
CA THR A 408 10.15 -3.45 -149.10
C THR A 408 10.15 -4.66 -148.18
N GLN A 409 10.48 -5.84 -148.69
CA GLN A 409 10.58 -7.07 -147.90
C GLN A 409 11.70 -6.99 -146.86
N ALA A 410 12.88 -6.47 -147.23
CA ALA A 410 13.98 -6.25 -146.30
C ALA A 410 13.60 -5.27 -145.18
N SER A 411 12.96 -4.15 -145.52
CA SER A 411 12.49 -3.15 -144.54
C SER A 411 11.40 -3.71 -143.62
N ALA A 412 10.46 -4.50 -144.16
CA ALA A 412 9.44 -5.17 -143.36
C ALA A 412 10.06 -6.18 -142.37
N GLY A 413 11.12 -6.90 -142.78
CA GLY A 413 11.89 -7.79 -141.91
C GLY A 413 12.63 -7.04 -140.80
N GLU A 414 13.26 -5.91 -141.11
CA GLU A 414 13.91 -5.05 -140.10
C GLU A 414 12.89 -4.52 -139.08
N ILE A 415 11.74 -4.03 -139.52
CA ILE A 415 10.68 -3.54 -138.62
C ILE A 415 10.11 -4.71 -137.79
N SER A 416 9.93 -5.90 -138.36
CA SER A 416 9.51 -7.09 -137.61
C SER A 416 10.47 -7.39 -136.46
N GLY A 417 11.78 -7.35 -136.71
CA GLY A 417 12.80 -7.53 -135.67
C GLY A 417 12.84 -6.39 -134.63
N LEU A 418 12.39 -5.16 -134.95
CA LEU A 418 12.14 -4.12 -133.94
C LEU A 418 10.91 -4.45 -133.09
N ILE A 419 9.82 -4.91 -133.71
CA ILE A 419 8.57 -5.26 -133.01
C ILE A 419 8.78 -6.46 -132.08
N GLU A 420 9.50 -7.50 -132.50
CA GLU A 420 9.85 -8.63 -131.64
C GLU A 420 10.65 -8.19 -130.40
N ARG A 421 11.63 -7.28 -130.58
CA ARG A 421 12.39 -6.70 -129.46
C ARG A 421 11.50 -5.88 -128.54
N LEU A 422 10.56 -5.11 -129.09
CA LEU A 422 9.63 -4.29 -128.32
C LEU A 422 8.66 -5.15 -127.52
N GLN A 423 8.12 -6.22 -128.11
CA GLN A 423 7.31 -7.22 -127.40
C GLN A 423 8.09 -7.91 -126.27
N ALA A 424 9.33 -8.32 -126.53
CA ALA A 424 10.18 -8.93 -125.50
C ALA A 424 10.48 -7.96 -124.34
N GLN A 425 10.74 -6.67 -124.64
CA GLN A 425 10.95 -5.64 -123.61
C GLN A 425 9.67 -5.34 -122.82
N ALA A 426 8.52 -5.24 -123.49
CA ALA A 426 7.23 -5.05 -122.84
C ALA A 426 6.86 -6.24 -121.94
N GLY A 427 7.13 -7.47 -122.37
CA GLY A 427 6.96 -8.68 -121.56
C GLY A 427 7.83 -8.65 -120.30
N ARG A 428 9.12 -8.30 -120.43
CA ARG A 428 10.02 -8.13 -119.27
C ARG A 428 9.55 -7.04 -118.32
N ALA A 429 9.06 -5.91 -118.85
CA ALA A 429 8.47 -4.84 -118.03
C ALA A 429 7.23 -5.35 -117.28
N GLY A 430 6.38 -6.14 -117.94
CA GLY A 430 5.21 -6.76 -117.31
C GLY A 430 5.57 -7.69 -116.15
N THR A 431 6.60 -8.54 -116.30
CA THR A 431 7.10 -9.37 -115.19
C THR A 431 7.60 -8.53 -114.02
N ALA A 432 8.38 -7.47 -114.28
CA ALA A 432 8.87 -6.57 -113.23
C ALA A 432 7.73 -5.80 -112.52
N MET A 433 6.65 -5.49 -113.24
CA MET A 433 5.45 -4.88 -112.66
C MET A 433 4.73 -5.84 -111.72
N GLU A 434 4.58 -7.11 -112.11
CA GLU A 434 3.95 -8.14 -111.27
C GLU A 434 4.77 -8.40 -109.99
N GLU A 435 6.10 -8.47 -110.12
CA GLU A 435 7.01 -8.54 -108.96
C GLU A 435 6.86 -7.30 -108.04
N SER A 436 6.72 -6.10 -108.61
CA SER A 436 6.51 -4.86 -107.86
C SER A 436 5.14 -4.83 -107.16
N ARG A 437 4.10 -5.38 -107.79
CA ARG A 437 2.75 -5.52 -107.22
C ARG A 437 2.80 -6.45 -106.01
N GLN A 438 3.41 -7.63 -106.16
CA GLN A 438 3.57 -8.60 -105.08
C GLN A 438 4.42 -8.03 -103.92
N GLY A 439 5.50 -7.32 -104.24
CA GLY A 439 6.33 -6.64 -103.24
C GLY A 439 5.57 -5.56 -102.46
N SER A 440 4.70 -4.81 -103.12
CA SER A 440 3.84 -3.80 -102.48
C SER A 440 2.80 -4.43 -101.55
N GLU A 441 2.16 -5.53 -101.96
CA GLU A 441 1.23 -6.30 -101.11
C GLU A 441 1.91 -6.86 -99.86
N GLN A 442 3.11 -7.42 -100.01
CA GLN A 442 3.88 -7.94 -98.88
C GLN A 442 4.29 -6.82 -97.92
N THR A 443 4.69 -5.66 -98.45
CA THR A 443 5.04 -4.49 -97.64
C THR A 443 3.82 -3.99 -96.87
N LEU A 444 2.64 -3.97 -97.48
CA LEU A 444 1.39 -3.60 -96.81
C LEU A 444 1.09 -4.53 -95.61
N GLN A 445 1.22 -5.85 -95.79
CA GLN A 445 1.04 -6.82 -94.70
C GLN A 445 2.04 -6.60 -93.55
N GLN A 446 3.28 -6.23 -93.85
CA GLN A 446 4.29 -5.91 -92.84
C GLN A 446 3.94 -4.64 -92.07
N VAL A 447 3.49 -3.58 -92.76
CA VAL A 447 3.07 -2.33 -92.11
C VAL A 447 1.87 -2.58 -91.19
N GLU A 448 0.86 -3.34 -91.61
CA GLU A 448 -0.28 -3.72 -90.77
C GLU A 448 0.13 -4.56 -89.55
N ALA A 449 1.17 -5.41 -89.68
CA ALA A 449 1.73 -6.13 -88.55
C ALA A 449 2.41 -5.17 -87.54
N VAL A 450 3.15 -4.18 -88.02
CA VAL A 450 3.78 -3.14 -87.17
C VAL A 450 2.72 -2.31 -86.44
N GLN A 451 1.64 -1.90 -87.10
CA GLN A 451 0.55 -1.16 -86.44
C GLN A 451 -0.08 -1.96 -85.29
N ARG A 452 -0.27 -3.28 -85.46
CA ARG A 452 -0.75 -4.14 -84.36
C ARG A 452 0.20 -4.17 -83.17
N VAL A 453 1.51 -4.14 -83.41
CA VAL A 453 2.53 -4.07 -82.35
C VAL A 453 2.45 -2.72 -81.62
N PHE A 454 2.27 -1.60 -82.33
CA PHE A 454 2.09 -0.30 -81.69
C PHE A 454 0.87 -0.25 -80.76
N VAL A 455 -0.27 -0.83 -81.18
CA VAL A 455 -1.45 -0.95 -80.29
C VAL A 455 -1.12 -1.74 -79.02
N GLN A 456 -0.36 -2.84 -79.13
CA GLN A 456 0.07 -3.61 -77.97
C GLN A 456 1.01 -2.81 -77.05
N ILE A 457 1.92 -2.02 -77.62
CA ILE A 457 2.82 -1.14 -76.86
C ILE A 457 2.02 -0.08 -76.09
N VAL A 458 1.05 0.59 -76.73
CA VAL A 458 0.19 1.59 -76.05
C VAL A 458 -0.54 0.97 -74.86
N ASN A 459 -1.14 -0.22 -75.02
CA ASN A 459 -1.82 -0.91 -73.92
C ASN A 459 -0.86 -1.27 -72.76
N ALA A 460 0.36 -1.70 -73.08
CA ALA A 460 1.38 -1.99 -72.07
C ALA A 460 1.81 -0.72 -71.32
N VAL A 461 1.99 0.39 -72.03
CA VAL A 461 2.32 1.70 -71.44
C VAL A 461 1.20 2.20 -70.52
N GLN A 462 -0.07 2.05 -70.91
CA GLN A 462 -1.21 2.39 -70.05
C GLN A 462 -1.24 1.54 -68.77
N THR A 463 -0.87 0.26 -68.86
CA THR A 463 -0.73 -0.61 -67.69
C THR A 463 0.39 -0.13 -66.75
N ILE A 464 1.54 0.26 -67.32
CA ILE A 464 2.66 0.85 -66.55
C ILE A 464 2.22 2.14 -65.84
N ARG A 465 1.44 2.99 -66.51
CA ARG A 465 0.87 4.21 -65.91
C ARG A 465 -0.08 3.91 -64.75
N GLY A 466 -0.90 2.86 -64.87
CA GLY A 466 -1.74 2.39 -63.77
C GLY A 466 -0.93 1.91 -62.56
N MET A 467 0.11 1.10 -62.80
CA MET A 467 0.99 0.58 -61.75
C MET A 467 1.77 1.70 -61.05
N THR A 468 2.31 2.65 -61.82
CA THR A 468 3.02 3.81 -61.24
C THR A 468 2.09 4.64 -60.37
N GLY A 469 0.82 4.85 -60.75
CA GLY A 469 -0.16 5.49 -59.88
C GLY A 469 -0.32 4.77 -58.52
N GLN A 470 -0.43 3.45 -58.53
CA GLN A 470 -0.55 2.65 -57.30
C GLN A 470 0.72 2.68 -56.44
N ILE A 471 1.90 2.62 -57.06
CA ILE A 471 3.19 2.69 -56.35
C ILE A 471 3.34 4.06 -55.67
N ALA A 472 2.94 5.15 -56.33
CA ALA A 472 3.00 6.48 -55.75
C ALA A 472 2.12 6.58 -54.50
N THR A 473 0.87 6.10 -54.57
CA THR A 473 -0.03 6.05 -53.39
C THR A 473 0.56 5.20 -52.27
N ALA A 474 1.10 4.02 -52.57
CA ALA A 474 1.73 3.17 -51.56
C ALA A 474 2.96 3.83 -50.91
N ALA A 475 3.75 4.59 -51.68
CA ALA A 475 4.90 5.33 -51.15
C ALA A 475 4.47 6.48 -50.24
N GLU A 476 3.38 7.18 -50.55
CA GLU A 476 2.78 8.21 -49.68
C GLU A 476 2.26 7.60 -48.37
N GLU A 477 1.55 6.47 -48.44
CA GLU A 477 1.07 5.74 -47.26
C GLU A 477 2.24 5.27 -46.37
N GLN A 478 3.31 4.72 -46.97
CA GLN A 478 4.52 4.34 -46.22
C GLN A 478 5.16 5.55 -45.54
N SER A 479 5.24 6.70 -46.22
CA SER A 479 5.78 7.92 -45.62
C SER A 479 4.94 8.37 -44.41
N GLN A 480 3.62 8.28 -44.50
CA GLN A 480 2.74 8.61 -43.37
C GLN A 480 2.95 7.66 -42.19
N VAL A 481 3.01 6.35 -42.44
CA VAL A 481 3.22 5.34 -41.40
C VAL A 481 4.58 5.52 -40.72
N ALA A 482 5.63 5.84 -41.49
CA ALA A 482 6.96 6.10 -40.94
C ALA A 482 6.97 7.33 -40.03
N GLU A 483 6.26 8.41 -40.40
CA GLU A 483 6.11 9.62 -39.58
C GLU A 483 5.34 9.33 -38.28
N GLU A 484 4.23 8.58 -38.35
CA GLU A 484 3.45 8.16 -37.19
C GLU A 484 4.28 7.26 -36.23
N MET A 485 5.13 6.39 -36.79
CA MET A 485 6.08 5.61 -36.01
C MET A 485 7.14 6.50 -35.35
N ASN A 486 7.67 7.50 -36.04
CA ASN A 486 8.65 8.44 -35.49
C ASN A 486 8.09 9.21 -34.27
N GLN A 487 6.84 9.66 -34.35
CA GLN A 487 6.12 10.27 -33.23
C GLN A 487 5.90 9.27 -32.08
N SER A 488 5.60 8.02 -32.40
CA SER A 488 5.44 6.95 -31.40
C SER A 488 6.76 6.65 -30.67
N LEU A 489 7.87 6.59 -31.39
CA LEU A 489 9.21 6.41 -30.81
C LEU A 489 9.59 7.57 -29.89
N THR A 490 9.24 8.80 -30.25
CA THR A 490 9.44 9.97 -29.39
C THR A 490 8.66 9.83 -28.07
N ARG A 491 7.42 9.36 -28.12
CA ARG A 491 6.64 9.08 -26.89
C ARG A 491 7.26 7.97 -26.06
N ILE A 492 7.70 6.87 -26.69
CA ILE A 492 8.33 5.75 -26.00
C ILE A 492 9.65 6.19 -25.35
N ALA A 493 10.45 7.03 -26.01
CA ALA A 493 11.66 7.61 -25.44
C ALA A 493 11.36 8.42 -24.17
N GLY A 494 10.31 9.25 -24.18
CA GLY A 494 9.87 9.98 -23.00
C GLY A 494 9.42 9.06 -21.84
N ILE A 495 8.75 7.95 -22.16
CA ILE A 495 8.37 6.94 -21.14
C ILE A 495 9.61 6.23 -20.57
N ALA A 496 10.60 5.94 -21.40
CA ALA A 496 11.86 5.35 -20.97
C ALA A 496 12.60 6.31 -20.02
N GLU A 497 12.68 7.59 -20.34
CA GLU A 497 13.27 8.61 -19.47
C GLU A 497 12.53 8.74 -18.12
N SER A 498 11.20 8.75 -18.15
CA SER A 498 10.39 8.71 -16.91
C SER A 498 10.61 7.44 -16.09
N SER A 499 10.85 6.30 -16.75
CA SER A 499 11.16 5.03 -16.10
C SER A 499 12.55 5.05 -15.45
N ALA A 500 13.56 5.64 -16.09
CA ALA A 500 14.88 5.87 -15.48
C ALA A 500 14.77 6.73 -14.22
N HIS A 501 14.03 7.85 -14.28
CA HIS A 501 13.81 8.69 -13.11
C HIS A 501 13.12 7.93 -11.97
N SER A 502 12.12 7.10 -12.30
CA SER A 502 11.41 6.30 -11.30
C SER A 502 12.29 5.22 -10.67
N ALA A 503 13.16 4.58 -11.46
CA ALA A 503 14.15 3.63 -10.96
C ALA A 503 15.13 4.32 -10.00
N GLN A 504 15.67 5.47 -10.37
CA GLN A 504 16.58 6.25 -9.52
C GLN A 504 15.90 6.70 -8.22
N ALA A 505 14.64 7.16 -8.28
CA ALA A 505 13.89 7.53 -7.09
C ALA A 505 13.64 6.32 -6.17
N THR A 506 13.38 5.14 -6.75
CA THR A 506 13.20 3.88 -6.00
C THR A 506 14.50 3.45 -5.31
N GLU A 507 15.63 3.54 -6.00
CA GLU A 507 16.95 3.26 -5.42
C GLU A 507 17.23 4.17 -4.22
N GLN A 508 17.07 5.49 -4.37
CA GLN A 508 17.26 6.45 -3.29
C GLN A 508 16.30 6.22 -2.11
N GLY A 509 15.03 5.95 -2.39
CA GLY A 509 14.03 5.62 -1.37
C GLY A 509 14.40 4.36 -0.60
N SER A 510 14.87 3.33 -1.29
CA SER A 510 15.30 2.06 -0.70
C SER A 510 16.52 2.25 0.19
N GLN A 511 17.50 3.04 -0.23
CA GLN A 511 18.66 3.38 0.59
C GLN A 511 18.26 4.12 1.87
N ARG A 512 17.29 5.04 1.78
CA ARG A 512 16.79 5.79 2.94
C ARG A 512 16.05 4.90 3.92
N ILE A 513 15.15 4.04 3.45
CA ILE A 513 14.45 3.08 4.31
C ILE A 513 15.45 2.12 4.96
N ASN A 514 16.47 1.67 4.23
CA ASN A 514 17.51 0.81 4.81
C ASN A 514 18.27 1.51 5.95
N GLN A 515 18.58 2.81 5.80
CA GLN A 515 19.16 3.62 6.89
C GLN A 515 18.21 3.74 8.09
N ASP A 516 16.92 3.98 7.85
CA ASP A 516 15.91 4.08 8.91
C ASP A 516 15.73 2.75 9.67
N MET A 517 15.76 1.61 8.95
CA MET A 517 15.74 0.29 9.57
C MET A 517 16.99 0.03 10.40
N GLY A 518 18.18 0.44 9.92
CA GLY A 518 19.41 0.39 10.71
C GLY A 518 19.35 1.23 11.98
N ASN A 519 18.80 2.44 11.89
CA ASN A 519 18.59 3.32 13.05
C ASN A 519 17.61 2.70 14.05
N LEU A 520 16.51 2.12 13.57
CA LEU A 520 15.50 1.46 14.40
C LEU A 520 16.07 0.21 15.07
N GLN A 521 16.89 -0.59 14.39
CA GLN A 521 17.63 -1.69 14.98
C GLN A 521 18.57 -1.19 16.09
N ALA A 522 19.34 -0.12 15.86
CA ALA A 522 20.23 0.45 16.86
C ALA A 522 19.47 0.96 18.10
N GLN A 523 18.31 1.59 17.91
CA GLN A 523 17.44 1.99 19.02
C GLN A 523 16.89 0.79 19.79
N MET A 524 16.43 -0.24 19.08
CA MET A 524 15.94 -1.46 19.71
C MET A 524 17.04 -2.26 20.41
N ALA A 525 18.29 -2.19 19.92
CA ALA A 525 19.46 -2.84 20.52
C ALA A 525 19.83 -2.28 21.91
N ARG A 526 19.43 -1.03 22.21
CA ARG A 526 19.60 -0.43 23.55
C ARG A 526 18.76 -1.13 24.61
N PHE A 527 17.63 -1.70 24.23
CA PHE A 527 16.79 -2.46 25.14
C PHE A 527 17.37 -3.86 25.38
N ARG A 528 17.50 -4.22 26.65
CA ARG A 528 17.94 -5.54 27.08
C ARG A 528 16.72 -6.39 27.40
N LEU A 529 16.64 -7.58 26.80
CA LEU A 529 15.54 -8.52 26.96
C LEU A 529 15.92 -9.72 27.80
#